data_AF-H2D731-F1
#
_entry.id   AF-H2D731-F1
#
_cell.length_a   1.000
_cell.length_b   1.000
_cell.length_c   1.000
_cell.angle_alpha   90.00
_cell.angle_beta   90.00
_cell.angle_gamma   90.00
#
_symmetry.space_group_name_H-M   'P 1'
#
loop_
_entity.id
_entity.type
_entity.pdbx_description
1 polymer ?
#
loop_
_entity_poly.entity_id
_entity_poly.type
_entity_poly.pdbx_seq_one_letter_code
_entity_poly.pdbx_strand_id
1 'polypeptide(L)'
;MKINTTRVEMVLMNRAIPAYYLGKELGISRSTITRVRNGERKFENLTLETIMTIQKWIDKGNYRFSYDYSELIEDLEADIAEGLTDDYLFIVRGDYNEALEKCPIIDYYYSKEEIEDGDMAEKVLTEAVLNEMKQDNAL
;
A
#
# COMPACT_ATOMS: atom_id res chain seq x y z
N MET A 1 -1.17 16.23 13.40
CA MET A 1 -1.39 14.81 13.09
C MET A 1 -2.22 14.74 11.82
N LYS A 2 -1.75 14.04 10.79
CA LYS A 2 -2.50 13.78 9.56
C LYS A 2 -3.32 12.51 9.79
N ILE A 3 -4.60 12.50 9.44
CA ILE A 3 -5.42 11.28 9.47
C ILE A 3 -5.59 10.82 8.03
N ASN A 4 -5.19 9.58 7.76
CA ASN A 4 -5.46 8.91 6.51
C ASN A 4 -6.64 7.96 6.75
N THR A 5 -7.84 8.40 6.35
CA THR A 5 -9.08 7.67 6.61
C THR A 5 -9.10 6.31 5.95
N THR A 6 -8.50 6.18 4.77
CA THR A 6 -8.38 4.91 4.05
C THR A 6 -7.53 3.90 4.81
N ARG A 7 -6.36 4.32 5.32
CA ARG A 7 -5.53 3.46 6.19
C ARG A 7 -6.25 3.04 7.47
N VAL A 8 -6.93 3.98 8.13
CA VAL A 8 -7.70 3.68 9.35
C VAL A 8 -8.83 2.68 9.07
N GLU A 9 -9.57 2.88 7.98
CA GLU A 9 -10.66 2.00 7.58
C GLU A 9 -10.14 0.60 7.23
N MET A 10 -9.05 0.50 6.47
CA MET A 10 -8.42 -0.78 6.14
C MET A 10 -8.02 -1.57 7.40
N VAL A 11 -7.39 -0.93 8.39
CA VAL A 11 -7.04 -1.59 9.67
C VAL A 11 -8.30 -2.06 10.41
N LEU A 12 -9.33 -1.22 10.48
CA LEU A 12 -10.59 -1.59 11.13
C LEU A 12 -11.27 -2.76 10.41
N MET A 13 -11.28 -2.77 9.08
CA MET A 13 -11.95 -3.79 8.29
C MET A 13 -11.15 -5.08 8.15
N ASN A 14 -9.84 -5.06 8.42
CA ASN A 14 -8.98 -6.24 8.32
C ASN A 14 -9.41 -7.35 9.30
N ARG A 15 -10.03 -8.41 8.76
CA ARG A 15 -10.53 -9.56 9.51
C ARG A 15 -9.43 -10.53 9.95
N ALA A 16 -8.23 -10.45 9.38
CA ALA A 16 -7.07 -11.20 9.87
C ALA A 16 -6.62 -10.70 11.25
N ILE A 17 -6.88 -9.43 11.58
CA ILE A 17 -6.71 -8.90 12.94
C ILE A 17 -7.97 -9.19 13.76
N PRO A 18 -7.91 -9.99 14.84
CA PRO A 18 -9.07 -10.25 15.68
C PRO A 18 -9.61 -8.97 16.32
N ALA A 19 -10.93 -8.76 16.27
CA ALA A 19 -11.56 -7.57 16.86
C ALA A 19 -11.30 -7.43 18.38
N TYR A 20 -11.14 -8.56 19.08
CA TYR A 20 -10.76 -8.57 20.48
C TYR A 20 -9.35 -8.00 20.72
N TYR A 21 -8.37 -8.44 19.91
CA TYR A 21 -7.01 -7.95 19.99
C TYR A 21 -6.96 -6.44 19.72
N LEU A 22 -7.53 -6.02 18.58
CA LEU A 22 -7.54 -4.62 18.18
C LEU A 22 -8.26 -3.73 19.20
N GLY A 23 -9.37 -4.21 19.76
CA GLY A 23 -10.09 -3.48 20.80
C GLY A 23 -9.29 -3.33 22.09
N LYS A 24 -8.58 -4.38 22.52
CA LYS A 24 -7.70 -4.33 23.70
C LYS A 24 -6.52 -3.37 23.49
N GLU A 25 -5.88 -3.45 22.33
CA GLU A 25 -4.70 -2.65 22.00
C GLU A 25 -5.02 -1.15 21.89
N LEU A 26 -6.17 -0.82 21.30
CA LEU A 26 -6.57 0.56 21.03
C LEU A 26 -7.49 1.17 22.10
N GLY A 27 -7.92 0.40 23.09
CA GLY A 27 -8.93 0.85 24.06
C GLY A 27 -10.31 1.08 23.43
N ILE A 28 -10.61 0.42 22.30
CA ILE A 28 -11.88 0.55 21.57
C ILE A 28 -12.76 -0.66 21.91
N SER A 29 -14.06 -0.44 22.09
CA SER A 29 -14.98 -1.57 22.30
C SER A 29 -14.95 -2.56 21.13
N ARG A 30 -14.74 -3.85 21.44
CA ARG A 30 -14.86 -4.94 20.46
C ARG A 30 -16.19 -4.87 19.71
N SER A 31 -17.29 -4.52 20.39
CA SER A 31 -18.60 -4.37 19.76
C SER A 31 -18.59 -3.28 18.70
N THR A 32 -17.95 -2.13 18.95
CA THR A 32 -17.79 -1.07 17.95
C THR A 32 -17.10 -1.59 16.70
N ILE A 33 -15.98 -2.29 16.85
CA ILE A 33 -15.21 -2.86 15.73
C ILE A 33 -16.06 -3.88 14.95
N THR A 34 -16.71 -4.81 15.64
CA THR A 34 -17.56 -5.84 15.01
C THR A 34 -18.73 -5.22 14.24
N ARG A 35 -19.40 -4.21 14.81
CA ARG A 35 -20.51 -3.53 14.15
C ARG A 35 -20.08 -2.79 12.89
N VAL A 36 -18.90 -2.16 12.90
CA VAL A 36 -18.34 -1.53 11.70
C VAL A 36 -18.04 -2.59 10.64
N ARG A 37 -17.34 -3.67 11.01
CA ARG A 37 -17.03 -4.79 10.09
C ARG A 37 -18.25 -5.46 9.48
N ASN A 38 -19.37 -5.49 10.19
CA ASN A 38 -20.63 -6.08 9.74
C ASN A 38 -21.54 -5.09 8.99
N GLY A 39 -21.13 -3.82 8.85
CA GLY A 39 -21.97 -2.77 8.25
C GLY A 39 -23.12 -2.30 9.13
N GLU A 40 -23.22 -2.77 10.38
CA GLU A 40 -24.23 -2.35 11.38
C GLU A 40 -23.93 -0.96 11.96
N ARG A 41 -22.75 -0.42 11.68
CA ARG A 41 -22.34 0.95 11.96
C ARG A 41 -21.43 1.44 10.84
N LYS A 42 -21.71 2.64 10.31
CA LYS A 42 -20.86 3.29 9.32
C LYS A 42 -19.54 3.78 9.92
N PHE A 43 -18.44 3.71 9.16
CA PHE A 43 -17.11 4.17 9.58
C PHE A 43 -17.13 5.67 9.94
N GLU A 44 -17.84 6.46 9.15
CA GLU A 44 -18.02 7.92 9.29
C GLU A 44 -18.75 8.31 10.57
N ASN A 45 -19.43 7.35 11.21
CA ASN A 45 -20.12 7.54 12.49
C ASN A 45 -19.21 7.23 13.70
N LEU A 46 -17.93 6.91 13.50
CA LEU A 46 -16.95 6.79 14.58
C LEU A 46 -16.56 8.18 15.11
N THR A 47 -16.20 8.24 16.39
CA THR A 47 -15.72 9.51 16.97
C THR A 47 -14.35 9.84 16.41
N LEU A 48 -14.07 11.14 16.26
CA LEU A 48 -12.73 11.59 15.86
C LEU A 48 -11.64 11.02 16.79
N GLU A 49 -11.89 10.95 18.09
CA GLU A 49 -10.97 10.34 19.06
C GLU A 49 -10.64 8.87 18.73
N THR A 50 -11.63 8.08 18.30
CA THR A 50 -11.42 6.68 17.88
C THR A 50 -10.51 6.64 16.65
N ILE A 51 -10.82 7.48 15.65
CA ILE A 51 -10.06 7.57 14.39
C ILE A 51 -8.61 8.01 14.68
N MET A 52 -8.43 9.01 15.54
CA MET A 52 -7.10 9.50 15.94
C MET A 52 -6.30 8.43 16.69
N THR A 53 -6.95 7.62 17.51
CA THR A 53 -6.30 6.54 18.26
C THR A 53 -5.75 5.47 17.32
N ILE A 54 -6.54 5.06 16.32
CA ILE A 54 -6.10 4.10 15.30
C ILE A 54 -4.96 4.70 14.46
N GLN A 55 -5.09 5.98 14.03
CA GLN A 55 -4.03 6.65 13.27
C GLN A 55 -2.70 6.69 14.04
N LYS A 56 -2.72 7.05 15.32
CA LYS A 56 -1.50 7.05 16.15
C LYS A 56 -0.88 5.65 16.29
N TRP A 57 -1.70 4.60 16.28
CA TRP A 57 -1.22 3.23 16.33
C TRP A 57 -0.56 2.82 15.01
N ILE A 58 -1.12 3.26 13.87
CA ILE A 58 -0.51 3.12 12.54
C ILE A 58 0.81 3.89 12.45
N ASP A 59 0.84 5.15 12.88
CA ASP A 59 2.03 6.02 12.83
C ASP A 59 3.22 5.47 13.66
N LYS A 60 2.94 4.60 14.64
CA LYS A 60 3.95 3.88 15.43
C LYS A 60 4.54 2.66 14.73
N GLY A 61 4.09 2.35 13.50
CA GLY A 61 4.56 1.21 12.72
C GLY A 61 3.93 -0.13 13.11
N ASN A 62 2.80 -0.13 13.83
CA ASN A 62 2.15 -1.38 14.22
C ASN A 62 1.34 -2.05 13.10
N TYR A 63 1.23 -1.40 11.94
CA TYR A 63 0.60 -1.93 10.75
C TYR A 63 1.30 -1.40 9.51
N ARG A 64 1.58 -2.30 8.57
CA ARG A 64 2.19 -1.99 7.28
C ARG A 64 1.14 -2.11 6.18
N PHE A 65 1.15 -1.16 5.26
CA PHE A 65 0.36 -1.21 4.04
C PHE A 65 1.29 -1.66 2.92
N SER A 66 0.89 -2.70 2.21
CA SER A 66 1.65 -3.23 1.08
C SER A 66 0.86 -3.09 -0.22
N TYR A 67 1.59 -3.22 -1.32
CA TYR A 67 1.04 -3.32 -2.67
C TYR A 67 1.65 -4.53 -3.34
N ASP A 68 0.82 -5.34 -3.97
CA ASP A 68 1.27 -6.60 -4.56
C ASP A 68 2.08 -6.33 -5.82
N TYR A 69 3.39 -6.45 -5.67
CA TYR A 69 4.37 -6.35 -6.74
C TYR A 69 4.93 -7.72 -7.13
N SER A 70 4.33 -8.82 -6.66
CA SER A 70 4.97 -10.14 -6.74
C SER A 70 5.31 -10.53 -8.18
N GLU A 71 4.40 -10.29 -9.13
CA GLU A 71 4.63 -10.57 -10.55
C GLU A 71 5.72 -9.66 -11.13
N LEU A 72 5.61 -8.33 -10.96
CA LEU A 72 6.61 -7.37 -11.47
C LEU A 72 8.01 -7.57 -10.88
N ILE A 73 8.10 -8.00 -9.62
CA ILE A 73 9.38 -8.32 -8.96
C ILE A 73 9.97 -9.58 -9.57
N GLU A 74 9.17 -10.65 -9.74
CA GLU A 74 9.63 -11.92 -10.30
C GLU A 74 10.18 -11.73 -11.72
N ASP A 75 9.43 -11.03 -12.57
CA ASP A 75 9.83 -10.74 -13.95
C ASP A 75 11.11 -9.89 -14.01
N LEU A 76 11.16 -8.79 -13.26
CA LEU A 76 12.32 -7.91 -13.27
C LEU A 76 13.58 -8.59 -12.70
N GLU A 77 13.45 -9.43 -11.66
CA GLU A 77 14.58 -10.19 -11.13
C GLU A 77 15.12 -11.22 -12.14
N ALA A 78 14.22 -11.88 -12.88
CA ALA A 78 14.61 -12.82 -13.95
C ALA A 78 15.36 -12.08 -15.05
N ASP A 79 14.84 -10.95 -15.52
CA ASP A 79 15.44 -10.18 -16.61
C ASP A 79 16.80 -9.56 -16.20
N ILE A 80 16.95 -9.13 -14.94
CA ILE A 80 18.26 -8.71 -14.40
C ILE A 80 19.26 -9.88 -14.40
N ALA A 81 18.82 -11.07 -14.00
CA ALA A 81 19.68 -12.26 -13.94
C ALA A 81 20.12 -12.74 -15.34
N GLU A 82 19.26 -12.56 -16.34
CA GLU A 82 19.56 -12.86 -17.75
C GLU A 82 20.36 -11.75 -18.46
N GLY A 83 20.57 -10.60 -17.80
CA GLY A 83 21.29 -9.46 -18.37
C GLY A 83 20.49 -8.74 -19.46
N LEU A 84 19.16 -8.79 -19.37
CA LEU A 84 18.22 -8.18 -20.31
C LEU A 84 17.87 -6.73 -19.96
N THR A 85 18.32 -6.24 -18.79
CA THR A 85 18.06 -4.88 -18.32
C THR A 85 19.28 -3.98 -18.41
N ASP A 86 19.06 -2.70 -18.69
CA ASP A 86 20.09 -1.65 -18.57
C ASP A 86 20.13 -1.02 -17.16
N ASP A 87 20.99 -0.02 -16.96
CA ASP A 87 21.08 0.78 -15.73
C ASP A 87 19.76 1.49 -15.37
N TYR A 88 18.88 1.71 -16.34
CA TYR A 88 17.64 2.45 -16.19
C TYR A 88 16.45 1.72 -16.82
N LEU A 89 15.29 1.90 -16.18
CA LEU A 89 13.98 1.53 -16.71
C LEU A 89 13.12 2.77 -16.92
N PHE A 90 12.11 2.64 -17.78
CA PHE A 90 11.03 3.61 -17.93
C PHE A 90 9.78 3.06 -17.24
N ILE A 91 9.44 3.58 -16.06
CA ILE A 91 8.32 3.04 -15.28
C ILE A 91 7.03 3.83 -15.50
N VAL A 92 5.91 3.12 -15.53
CA VAL A 92 4.56 3.68 -15.58
C VAL A 92 3.98 3.70 -14.17
N ARG A 93 3.45 4.85 -13.77
CA ARG A 93 2.81 5.05 -12.48
C ARG A 93 1.30 4.97 -12.63
N GLY A 94 0.64 4.20 -11.77
CA GLY A 94 -0.81 4.15 -11.70
C GLY A 94 -1.42 5.36 -10.98
N ASP A 95 -2.72 5.25 -10.70
CA ASP A 95 -3.44 6.26 -9.92
C ASP A 95 -2.90 6.37 -8.49
N TYR A 96 -3.10 7.54 -7.88
CA TYR A 96 -2.68 7.76 -6.50
C TYR A 96 -3.35 6.77 -5.54
N ASN A 97 -2.54 5.92 -4.91
CA ASN A 97 -2.99 4.97 -3.91
C ASN A 97 -2.93 5.63 -2.53
N GLU A 98 -4.09 5.90 -1.93
CA GLU A 98 -4.16 6.58 -0.62
C GLU A 98 -3.53 5.75 0.52
N ALA A 99 -3.57 4.42 0.44
CA ALA A 99 -2.99 3.55 1.46
C ALA A 99 -1.45 3.56 1.40
N LEU A 100 -0.86 3.67 0.21
CA LEU A 100 0.58 3.87 0.04
C LEU A 100 1.01 5.33 0.19
N GLU A 101 0.08 6.27 -0.01
CA GLU A 101 0.33 7.71 -0.13
C GLU A 101 1.26 8.08 -1.30
N LYS A 102 1.19 7.31 -2.38
CA LYS A 102 1.91 7.55 -3.64
C LYS A 102 1.25 6.83 -4.82
N CYS A 103 1.68 7.16 -6.03
CA CYS A 103 1.33 6.42 -7.23
C CYS A 103 2.20 5.16 -7.34
N PRO A 104 1.62 3.95 -7.26
CA PRO A 104 2.39 2.72 -7.38
C PRO A 104 2.94 2.57 -8.80
N ILE A 105 4.06 1.87 -8.93
CA ILE A 105 4.50 1.34 -10.22
C ILE A 105 3.46 0.34 -10.69
N ILE A 106 3.04 0.39 -11.95
CA ILE A 106 2.10 -0.57 -12.54
C ILE A 106 2.70 -1.31 -13.74
N ASP A 107 3.72 -0.73 -14.36
CA ASP A 107 4.41 -1.31 -15.50
C ASP A 107 5.81 -0.69 -15.64
N TYR A 108 6.66 -1.30 -16.46
CA TYR A 108 7.97 -0.77 -16.83
C TYR A 108 8.41 -1.23 -18.23
N TYR A 109 9.25 -0.42 -18.87
CA TYR A 109 9.85 -0.68 -20.17
C TYR A 109 11.37 -0.58 -20.11
N TYR A 110 12.04 -1.32 -20.99
CA TYR A 110 13.49 -1.32 -21.11
C TYR A 110 13.99 -0.16 -21.97
N SER A 111 13.19 0.22 -22.97
CA SER A 111 13.56 1.28 -23.89
C SER A 111 12.43 2.28 -24.11
N LYS A 112 12.78 3.45 -24.64
CA LYS A 112 11.80 4.49 -24.93
C LYS A 112 10.86 4.09 -26.08
N GLU A 113 11.35 3.25 -26.98
CA GLU A 113 10.64 2.77 -28.16
C GLU A 113 9.52 1.78 -27.83
N GLU A 114 9.55 1.18 -26.64
CA GLU A 114 8.54 0.26 -26.13
C GLU A 114 7.35 0.97 -25.47
N ILE A 115 7.49 2.26 -25.14
CA ILE A 115 6.43 3.05 -24.50
C ILE A 115 5.28 3.24 -25.48
N GLU A 116 4.07 2.82 -25.10
CA GLU A 116 2.89 2.99 -25.95
C GLU A 116 2.47 4.46 -26.08
N ASP A 117 1.86 4.82 -27.22
CA ASP A 117 1.37 6.17 -27.48
C ASP A 117 0.27 6.56 -26.47
N GLY A 118 0.63 7.33 -25.45
CA GLY A 118 -0.27 7.79 -24.39
C GLY A 118 0.27 7.58 -22.99
N ASP A 119 1.28 6.72 -22.82
CA ASP A 119 1.86 6.45 -21.51
C ASP A 119 2.81 7.56 -21.04
N MET A 120 2.69 7.90 -19.76
CA MET A 120 3.64 8.77 -19.08
C MET A 120 4.61 7.91 -18.28
N ALA A 121 5.79 7.65 -18.86
CA ALA A 121 6.84 6.89 -18.21
C ALA A 121 7.94 7.79 -17.64
N GLU A 122 8.44 7.43 -16.45
CA GLU A 122 9.54 8.12 -15.76
C GLU A 122 10.82 7.27 -15.87
N LYS A 123 11.96 7.89 -16.19
CA LYS A 123 13.25 7.19 -16.28
C LYS A 123 13.88 7.08 -14.89
N VAL A 124 14.06 5.86 -14.39
CA VAL A 124 14.56 5.56 -13.03
C VAL A 124 15.64 4.50 -13.10
N LEU A 125 16.56 4.49 -12.12
CA LEU A 125 17.55 3.43 -11.99
C LEU A 125 16.87 2.09 -11.72
N THR A 126 17.28 1.04 -12.44
CA THR A 126 16.72 -0.32 -12.31
C THR A 126 16.75 -0.83 -10.87
N GLU A 127 17.87 -0.60 -10.16
CA GLU A 127 18.01 -0.96 -8.75
C GLU A 127 17.01 -0.20 -7.85
N ALA A 128 16.76 1.08 -8.13
CA ALA A 128 15.83 1.89 -7.34
C ALA A 128 14.38 1.44 -7.55
N VAL A 129 14.01 1.05 -8.77
CA VAL A 129 12.70 0.47 -9.10
C VAL A 129 12.47 -0.82 -8.32
N LEU A 130 13.42 -1.76 -8.39
CA LEU A 130 13.31 -3.04 -7.69
C LEU A 130 13.26 -2.85 -6.16
N ASN A 131 14.07 -1.94 -5.62
CA ASN A 131 14.07 -1.63 -4.19
C ASN A 131 12.73 -1.02 -3.74
N GLU A 132 12.13 -0.13 -4.54
CA GLU A 132 10.81 0.43 -4.25
C GLU A 132 9.75 -0.67 -4.20
N MET A 133 9.68 -1.51 -5.25
CA MET A 133 8.72 -2.62 -5.31
C MET A 133 8.88 -3.57 -4.12
N LYS A 134 10.11 -4.00 -3.81
CA LYS A 134 10.38 -4.89 -2.66
C LYS A 134 9.99 -4.26 -1.32
N GLN A 135 10.28 -2.97 -1.14
CA GLN A 135 9.93 -2.26 0.07
C GLN A 135 8.41 -2.17 0.24
N ASP A 136 7.65 -1.95 -0.82
CA ASP A 136 6.20 -1.85 -0.74
C ASP A 136 5.49 -3.21 -0.75
N ASN A 137 6.10 -4.25 -1.31
CA ASN A 137 5.54 -5.59 -1.34
C ASN A 137 5.62 -6.31 0.01
N ALA A 138 6.65 -5.98 0.81
CA ALA A 138 6.91 -6.66 2.06
C ALA A 138 5.73 -6.49 3.05
N LEU A 139 5.19 -7.63 3.50
CA LEU A 139 4.13 -7.75 4.53
C LEU A 139 4.65 -7.47 5.95
#